data_AF-A0A6V8D1Z3-F1
#
_entry.id   AF-A0A6V8D1Z3-F1
#
_cell.length_a   1.000
_cell.length_b   1.000
_cell.length_c   1.000
_cell.angle_alpha   90.00
_cell.angle_beta   90.00
_cell.angle_gamma   90.00
#
_symmetry.space_group_name_H-M   'P 1'
#
loop_
_entity.id
_entity.type
_entity.pdbx_description
1 polymer ?
#
loop_
_entity_poly.entity_id
_entity_poly.type
_entity_poly.pdbx_seq_one_letter_code
_entity_poly.pdbx_strand_id
1 'polypeptide(L)'
;MSTNTEESDYTKITIGVIITVSIAIVIFGLIFDLFGSVDESASSFQSSSYLVFAWRILCLSVGLYAIVFMFKVGPGNMMVVRLENNQEELLHPVGIEKFVTFSSWTLLVNVLYFAIASLLQLVNNGESSEIGLLGKLQVILFVAGISMAFLTATVVRHIILPNEVRNTRVHSHMFLFHEQIMHNFAAIFLAVEMILVSPNLASEFALFGLFFGILYISFAYFNAYYGSGFFAYSFLHPKPKIAPIFAVGLASGIAVFYLGLWLVSEVRQTNIWLSGITMIVWTVLIVQFKPVMTEIDDD
;
A
#
# COMPACT_ATOMS: atom_id res chain seq x y z
N MET A 1 -3.19 43.71 -17.64
CA MET A 1 -1.86 43.27 -17.19
C MET A 1 -2.05 42.63 -15.82
N SER A 2 -2.56 41.41 -15.77
CA SER A 2 -2.72 40.65 -14.53
C SER A 2 -1.42 39.88 -14.29
N THR A 3 -0.86 40.08 -13.11
CA THR A 3 0.35 39.48 -12.59
C THR A 3 0.32 37.95 -12.72
N ASN A 4 1.08 37.40 -13.68
CA ASN A 4 1.58 36.04 -13.60
C ASN A 4 2.55 36.01 -12.41
N THR A 5 2.04 35.76 -11.21
CA THR A 5 2.89 35.18 -10.16
C THR A 5 3.32 33.81 -10.70
N GLU A 6 4.55 33.71 -11.19
CA GLU A 6 5.18 32.42 -11.43
C GLU A 6 5.02 31.58 -10.15
N GLU A 7 4.11 30.61 -10.21
CA GLU A 7 3.88 29.69 -9.12
C GLU A 7 5.20 28.94 -8.90
N SER A 8 5.83 29.14 -7.75
CA SER A 8 7.17 28.63 -7.49
C SER A 8 7.19 27.10 -7.54
N ASP A 9 8.02 26.53 -8.41
CA ASP A 9 8.19 25.09 -8.55
C ASP A 9 8.95 24.50 -7.34
N TYR A 10 8.27 23.68 -6.52
CA TYR A 10 8.85 23.04 -5.33
C TYR A 10 9.56 21.71 -5.62
N THR A 11 9.81 21.38 -6.89
CA THR A 11 10.46 20.11 -7.28
C THR A 11 11.80 19.92 -6.59
N LYS A 12 12.69 20.92 -6.61
CA LYS A 12 14.01 20.84 -5.97
C LYS A 12 13.93 20.60 -4.46
N ILE A 13 12.97 21.26 -3.80
CA ILE A 13 12.74 21.10 -2.36
C ILE A 13 12.21 19.70 -2.08
N THR A 14 11.26 19.21 -2.88
CA THR A 14 10.68 17.87 -2.71
C THR A 14 11.72 16.78 -2.91
N ILE A 15 12.55 16.88 -3.95
CA ILE A 15 13.68 15.97 -4.17
C ILE A 15 14.68 16.04 -3.01
N GLY A 16 14.98 17.24 -2.52
CA GLY A 16 15.82 17.42 -1.33
C GLY A 16 15.26 16.68 -0.10
N VAL A 17 13.96 16.81 0.16
CA VAL A 17 13.27 16.10 1.25
C VAL A 17 13.31 14.58 1.04
N ILE A 18 13.04 14.08 -0.17
CA ILE A 18 13.14 12.64 -0.49
C ILE A 18 14.53 12.11 -0.17
N ILE A 19 15.59 12.83 -0.57
CA ILE A 19 16.98 12.44 -0.30
C ILE A 19 17.28 12.48 1.19
N THR A 20 16.90 13.56 1.89
CA THR A 20 17.13 13.68 3.34
C THR A 20 16.43 12.58 4.12
N VAL A 21 15.16 12.29 3.82
CA VAL A 21 14.40 11.22 4.47
C VAL A 21 15.00 9.85 4.14
N SER A 22 15.45 9.61 2.90
CA SER A 22 16.12 8.36 2.51
C SER A 22 17.41 8.14 3.33
N ILE A 23 18.24 9.18 3.48
CA ILE A 23 19.46 9.12 4.29
C ILE A 23 19.11 8.86 5.76
N ALA A 24 18.08 9.54 6.29
CA ALA A 24 17.62 9.32 7.66
C ALA A 24 17.17 7.87 7.89
N ILE A 25 16.37 7.29 6.98
CA ILE A 25 15.93 5.89 7.04
C ILE A 25 17.13 4.95 7.10
N VAL A 26 18.17 5.17 6.27
CA VAL A 26 19.39 4.35 6.29
C VAL A 26 20.12 4.48 7.62
N ILE A 27 20.33 5.72 8.11
CA ILE A 27 21.02 5.95 9.39
C ILE A 27 20.27 5.29 10.55
N PHE A 28 18.96 5.50 10.66
CA PHE A 28 18.16 4.88 11.71
C PHE A 28 18.10 3.36 11.56
N GLY A 29 18.01 2.84 10.33
CA GLY A 29 18.04 1.40 10.07
C GLY A 29 19.35 0.75 10.53
N LEU A 30 20.48 1.45 10.43
CA LEU A 30 21.77 1.00 10.97
C LEU A 30 21.82 1.10 12.51
N ILE A 31 21.30 2.17 13.09
CA ILE A 31 21.28 2.37 14.56
C ILE A 31 20.44 1.29 15.25
N PHE A 32 19.29 0.94 14.67
CA PHE A 32 18.36 -0.04 15.23
C PHE A 32 18.65 -1.49 14.82
N ASP A 33 19.73 -1.75 14.08
CA ASP A 33 20.03 -3.05 13.47
C ASP A 33 18.78 -3.70 12.82
N LEU A 34 18.19 -2.96 11.88
CA LEU A 34 16.92 -3.32 11.26
C LEU A 34 16.96 -4.71 10.61
N PHE A 35 18.09 -5.08 10.00
CA PHE A 35 18.24 -6.38 9.37
C PHE A 35 18.47 -7.50 10.39
N GLY A 36 19.14 -7.24 11.51
CA GLY A 36 19.19 -8.18 12.63
C GLY A 36 17.79 -8.48 13.17
N SER A 37 16.97 -7.44 13.37
CA SER A 37 15.58 -7.59 13.81
C SER A 37 14.72 -8.40 12.82
N VAL A 38 14.96 -8.22 11.51
CA VAL A 38 14.30 -9.03 10.46
C VAL A 38 14.70 -10.49 10.57
N ASP A 39 15.99 -10.77 10.77
CA ASP A 39 16.50 -12.14 10.89
C ASP A 39 15.90 -12.87 12.09
N GLU A 40 15.80 -12.19 13.24
CA GLU A 40 15.16 -12.72 14.45
C GLU A 40 13.67 -13.02 14.21
N SER A 41 12.98 -12.16 13.47
CA SER A 41 11.54 -12.31 13.22
C SER A 41 11.22 -13.32 12.13
N ALA A 42 12.13 -13.61 11.20
CA ALA A 42 11.84 -14.37 9.97
C ALA A 42 11.29 -15.78 10.21
N SER A 43 11.71 -16.44 11.29
CA SER A 43 11.20 -17.77 11.69
C SER A 43 9.72 -17.76 12.06
N SER A 44 9.23 -16.68 12.68
CA SER A 44 7.83 -16.53 13.08
C SER A 44 6.86 -16.39 11.90
N PHE A 45 7.35 -16.13 10.69
CA PHE A 45 6.55 -16.05 9.47
C PHE A 45 6.35 -17.40 8.77
N GLN A 46 7.06 -18.44 9.22
CA GLN A 46 6.92 -19.79 8.69
C GLN A 46 5.74 -20.51 9.34
N SER A 47 5.11 -21.42 8.60
CA SER A 47 4.05 -22.27 9.11
C SER A 47 4.10 -23.62 8.40
N SER A 48 3.87 -24.71 9.12
CA SER A 48 3.67 -26.05 8.57
C SER A 48 2.19 -26.39 8.34
N SER A 49 1.28 -25.47 8.68
CA SER A 49 -0.16 -25.70 8.58
C SER A 49 -0.65 -25.72 7.13
N TYR A 50 -1.31 -26.82 6.74
CA TYR A 50 -1.99 -26.93 5.45
C TYR A 50 -3.08 -25.88 5.25
N LEU A 51 -3.72 -25.43 6.33
CA LEU A 51 -4.74 -24.37 6.27
C LEU A 51 -4.10 -23.05 5.88
N VAL A 52 -2.97 -22.69 6.49
CA VAL A 52 -2.20 -21.48 6.14
C VAL A 52 -1.71 -21.58 4.70
N PHE A 53 -1.24 -22.75 4.27
CA PHE A 53 -0.81 -22.94 2.89
C PHE A 53 -1.96 -22.72 1.90
N ALA A 54 -3.12 -23.35 2.14
CA ALA A 54 -4.30 -23.19 1.30
C ALA A 54 -4.77 -21.73 1.24
N TRP A 55 -4.71 -21.01 2.37
CA TRP A 55 -5.00 -19.59 2.44
C TRP A 55 -4.05 -18.76 1.56
N ARG A 56 -2.74 -18.98 1.67
CA ARG A 56 -1.73 -18.28 0.88
C ARG A 56 -1.91 -18.50 -0.62
N ILE A 57 -2.19 -19.74 -1.04
CA ILE A 57 -2.47 -20.08 -2.44
C ILE A 57 -3.75 -19.41 -2.95
N LEU A 58 -4.81 -19.36 -2.13
CA LEU A 58 -6.04 -18.65 -2.47
C LEU A 58 -5.78 -17.16 -2.69
N CYS A 59 -5.11 -16.51 -1.75
CA CYS A 59 -4.76 -15.08 -1.83
C CYS A 59 -3.88 -14.77 -3.05
N LEU A 60 -2.87 -15.62 -3.31
CA LEU A 60 -2.02 -15.52 -4.48
C LEU A 60 -2.82 -15.65 -5.77
N SER A 61 -3.71 -16.63 -5.85
CA SER A 61 -4.52 -16.89 -7.04
C SER A 61 -5.46 -15.72 -7.36
N VAL A 62 -6.13 -15.17 -6.33
CA VAL A 62 -7.01 -14.00 -6.49
C VAL A 62 -6.22 -12.76 -6.89
N GLY A 63 -5.05 -12.53 -6.29
CA GLY A 63 -4.19 -11.41 -6.67
C GLY A 63 -3.64 -11.51 -8.09
N LEU A 64 -3.16 -12.68 -8.52
CA LEU A 64 -2.73 -12.93 -9.90
C LEU A 64 -3.88 -12.78 -10.88
N TYR A 65 -5.07 -13.25 -10.52
CA TYR A 65 -6.28 -13.03 -11.33
C TYR A 65 -6.56 -11.54 -11.52
N ALA A 66 -6.46 -10.72 -10.47
CA ALA A 66 -6.63 -9.26 -10.57
C ALA A 66 -5.62 -8.64 -11.53
N ILE A 67 -4.33 -9.00 -11.43
CA ILE A 67 -3.28 -8.50 -12.33
C ILE A 67 -3.59 -8.86 -13.78
N VAL A 68 -3.87 -10.14 -14.06
CA VAL A 68 -4.20 -10.59 -15.43
C VAL A 68 -5.46 -9.91 -15.95
N PHE A 69 -6.47 -9.75 -15.10
CA PHE A 69 -7.71 -9.09 -15.47
C PHE A 69 -7.50 -7.61 -15.78
N MET A 70 -6.64 -6.90 -15.03
CA MET A 70 -6.28 -5.51 -15.33
C MET A 70 -5.63 -5.37 -16.71
N PHE A 71 -4.83 -6.34 -17.16
CA PHE A 71 -4.29 -6.34 -18.53
C PHE A 71 -5.34 -6.64 -19.60
N LYS A 72 -6.31 -7.52 -19.30
CA LYS A 72 -7.33 -7.97 -20.27
C LYS A 72 -8.51 -7.03 -20.42
N VAL A 73 -8.92 -6.38 -19.33
CA VAL A 73 -9.99 -5.38 -19.37
C VAL A 73 -9.50 -4.19 -20.19
N GLY A 74 -10.44 -3.60 -20.94
CA GLY A 74 -10.22 -2.39 -21.72
C GLY A 74 -9.72 -1.20 -20.87
N PRO A 75 -9.73 0.01 -21.43
CA PRO A 75 -9.10 1.15 -20.78
C PRO A 75 -9.65 1.38 -19.36
N GLY A 76 -8.76 1.69 -18.42
CA GLY A 76 -9.14 2.06 -17.05
C GLY A 76 -9.77 3.46 -17.01
N ASN A 77 -10.21 3.87 -15.82
CA ASN A 77 -10.55 5.27 -15.55
C ASN A 77 -9.61 5.76 -14.45
N MET A 78 -8.77 6.73 -14.77
CA MET A 78 -7.82 7.29 -13.81
C MET A 78 -7.85 8.81 -13.89
N MET A 79 -8.32 9.45 -12.82
CA MET A 79 -8.16 10.89 -12.66
C MET A 79 -6.70 11.18 -12.31
N VAL A 80 -6.03 11.98 -13.13
CA VAL A 80 -4.61 12.32 -12.95
C VAL A 80 -4.43 13.83 -12.97
N VAL A 81 -3.27 14.29 -12.53
CA VAL A 81 -2.84 15.69 -12.70
C VAL A 81 -1.67 15.74 -13.66
N ARG A 82 -1.82 16.48 -14.76
CA ARG A 82 -0.79 16.69 -15.76
C ARG A 82 0.36 17.54 -15.20
N LEU A 83 1.60 17.12 -15.45
CA LEU A 83 2.80 17.84 -15.00
C LEU A 83 2.90 19.25 -15.60
N GLU A 84 2.54 19.40 -16.88
CA GLU A 84 2.69 20.65 -17.63
C GLU A 84 1.79 21.76 -17.08
N ASN A 85 0.48 21.52 -17.07
CA ASN A 85 -0.53 22.55 -16.82
C ASN A 85 -1.20 22.42 -15.43
N ASN A 86 -0.87 21.42 -14.61
CA ASN A 86 -1.49 21.17 -13.30
C ASN A 86 -3.02 21.07 -13.37
N GLN A 87 -3.55 20.56 -14.48
CA GLN A 87 -4.98 20.31 -14.65
C GLN A 87 -5.31 18.86 -14.33
N GLU A 88 -6.46 18.67 -13.67
CA GLU A 88 -7.05 17.35 -13.51
C GLU A 88 -7.63 16.88 -14.85
N GLU A 89 -7.24 15.68 -15.28
CA GLU A 89 -7.71 15.07 -16.52
C GLU A 89 -8.08 13.61 -16.27
N LEU A 90 -9.17 13.15 -16.88
CA LEU A 90 -9.51 11.73 -16.90
C LEU A 90 -8.70 11.05 -18.00
N LEU A 91 -7.80 10.15 -17.60
CA LEU A 91 -7.07 9.28 -18.51
C LEU A 91 -7.66 7.88 -18.55
N HIS A 92 -7.39 7.23 -19.68
CA HIS A 92 -7.83 5.88 -19.99
C HIS A 92 -6.63 4.94 -20.16
N PRO A 93 -5.91 4.63 -19.06
CA PRO A 93 -4.67 3.88 -19.11
C PRO A 93 -4.90 2.44 -19.58
N VAL A 94 -3.91 1.93 -20.33
CA VAL A 94 -3.93 0.57 -20.88
C VAL A 94 -2.68 -0.21 -20.46
N GLY A 95 -2.85 -1.52 -20.27
CA GLY A 95 -1.74 -2.41 -19.91
C GLY A 95 -0.98 -1.96 -18.67
N ILE A 96 0.32 -1.69 -18.82
CA ILE A 96 1.23 -1.37 -17.71
C ILE A 96 0.94 -0.02 -17.06
N GLU A 97 0.33 0.92 -17.78
CA GLU A 97 -0.01 2.25 -17.27
C GLU A 97 -1.01 2.20 -16.11
N LYS A 98 -1.78 1.10 -16.00
CA LYS A 98 -2.69 0.85 -14.87
C LYS A 98 -1.95 0.58 -13.56
N PHE A 99 -0.66 0.26 -13.61
CA PHE A 99 0.15 -0.08 -12.43
C PHE A 99 0.91 1.11 -11.83
N VAL A 100 0.56 2.34 -12.22
CA VAL A 100 1.21 3.58 -11.73
C VAL A 100 0.66 4.03 -10.36
N THR A 101 -0.54 3.57 -9.98
CA THR A 101 -1.16 3.98 -8.70
C THR A 101 -0.55 3.28 -7.50
N PHE A 102 -0.65 3.92 -6.34
CA PHE A 102 -0.26 3.33 -5.05
C PHE A 102 -1.10 2.08 -4.71
N SER A 103 -2.37 2.03 -5.09
CA SER A 103 -3.22 0.85 -4.92
C SER A 103 -2.74 -0.34 -5.76
N SER A 104 -2.28 -0.09 -6.99
CA SER A 104 -1.66 -1.12 -7.83
C SER A 104 -0.34 -1.62 -7.23
N TRP A 105 0.49 -0.74 -6.68
CA TRP A 105 1.70 -1.14 -5.94
C TRP A 105 1.37 -2.01 -4.72
N THR A 106 0.31 -1.67 -3.99
CA THR A 106 -0.20 -2.47 -2.86
C THR A 106 -0.58 -3.88 -3.31
N LEU A 107 -1.28 -4.01 -4.45
CA LEU A 107 -1.60 -5.32 -5.05
C LEU A 107 -0.33 -6.11 -5.40
N LEU A 108 0.66 -5.47 -6.03
CA LEU A 108 1.91 -6.13 -6.42
C LEU A 108 2.69 -6.63 -5.21
N VAL A 109 2.82 -5.82 -4.15
CA VAL A 109 3.47 -6.22 -2.90
C VAL A 109 2.72 -7.37 -2.23
N ASN A 110 1.39 -7.31 -2.20
CA ASN A 110 0.55 -8.39 -1.66
C ASN A 110 0.76 -9.71 -2.43
N VAL A 111 0.75 -9.68 -3.76
CA VAL A 111 1.00 -10.86 -4.60
C VAL A 111 2.41 -11.40 -4.38
N LEU A 112 3.42 -10.54 -4.33
CA LEU A 112 4.80 -10.94 -4.13
C LEU A 112 5.01 -11.57 -2.75
N TYR A 113 4.38 -11.01 -1.71
CA TYR A 113 4.36 -11.61 -0.37
C TYR A 113 3.80 -13.04 -0.40
N PHE A 114 2.59 -13.23 -0.93
CA PHE A 114 1.95 -14.54 -0.94
C PHE A 114 2.68 -15.55 -1.84
N ALA A 115 3.34 -15.09 -2.91
CA ALA A 115 4.19 -15.92 -3.74
C ALA A 115 5.40 -16.44 -2.96
N ILE A 116 6.14 -15.54 -2.28
CA ILE A 116 7.31 -15.91 -1.49
C ILE A 116 6.92 -16.76 -0.28
N ALA A 117 5.85 -16.41 0.43
CA ALA A 117 5.37 -17.16 1.58
C ALA A 117 4.93 -18.59 1.20
N SER A 118 4.26 -18.75 0.06
CA SER A 118 3.89 -20.07 -0.47
C SER A 118 5.11 -20.88 -0.90
N LEU A 119 6.06 -20.25 -1.60
CA LEU A 119 7.29 -20.89 -2.03
C LEU A 119 8.13 -21.38 -0.85
N LEU A 120 8.30 -20.55 0.18
CA LEU A 120 9.04 -20.92 1.39
C LEU A 120 8.38 -22.08 2.12
N GLN A 121 7.05 -22.07 2.25
CA GLN A 121 6.33 -23.17 2.89
C GLN A 121 6.47 -24.49 2.11
N LEU A 122 6.54 -24.45 0.78
CA LEU A 122 6.83 -25.61 -0.07
C LEU A 122 8.26 -26.11 0.06
N VAL A 123 9.25 -25.22 0.00
CA VAL A 123 10.67 -25.57 0.02
C VAL A 123 11.09 -26.12 1.37
N ASN A 124 10.59 -25.52 2.44
CA ASN A 124 11.01 -25.86 3.79
C ASN A 124 10.18 -26.98 4.43
N ASN A 125 9.16 -27.54 3.73
CA ASN A 125 8.16 -28.45 4.33
C ASN A 125 7.51 -27.91 5.63
N GLY A 126 7.56 -26.59 5.84
CA GLY A 126 7.15 -25.97 7.10
C GLY A 126 8.12 -26.13 8.27
N GLU A 127 9.32 -26.69 8.08
CA GLU A 127 10.39 -26.79 9.07
C GLU A 127 11.40 -25.64 8.92
N SER A 128 11.88 -25.10 10.04
CA SER A 128 12.76 -23.93 10.06
C SER A 128 14.21 -24.27 9.70
N SER A 129 14.51 -24.53 8.43
CA SER A 129 15.88 -24.48 7.91
C SER A 129 16.21 -23.09 7.35
N GLU A 130 17.49 -22.70 7.43
CA GLU A 130 18.05 -21.38 7.10
C GLU A 130 17.19 -20.55 6.14
N ILE A 131 16.58 -19.51 6.70
CA ILE A 131 15.51 -18.75 6.07
C ILE A 131 16.03 -17.82 4.94
N GLY A 132 17.36 -17.75 4.78
CA GLY A 132 18.06 -17.16 3.64
C GLY A 132 17.58 -15.75 3.29
N LEU A 133 17.82 -15.33 2.04
CA LEU A 133 17.33 -14.04 1.54
C LEU A 133 15.79 -14.02 1.39
N LEU A 134 15.18 -15.17 1.06
CA LEU A 134 13.76 -15.24 0.74
C LEU A 134 12.88 -14.94 1.96
N GLY A 135 13.19 -15.45 3.16
CA GLY A 135 12.35 -15.14 4.31
C GLY A 135 12.61 -13.77 4.91
N LYS A 136 13.80 -13.18 4.72
CA LYS A 136 13.98 -11.73 4.97
C LYS A 136 13.05 -10.92 4.07
N LEU A 137 12.99 -11.26 2.78
CA LEU A 137 12.05 -10.64 1.84
C LEU A 137 10.59 -10.87 2.24
N GLN A 138 10.25 -12.07 2.73
CA GLN A 138 8.90 -12.36 3.24
C GLN A 138 8.50 -11.40 4.36
N VAL A 139 9.37 -11.17 5.35
CA VAL A 139 9.13 -10.24 6.47
C VAL A 139 8.93 -8.82 5.93
N ILE A 140 9.86 -8.34 5.11
CA ILE A 140 9.84 -6.98 4.55
C ILE A 140 8.56 -6.75 3.75
N LEU A 141 8.19 -7.70 2.88
CA LEU A 141 7.00 -7.60 2.03
C LEU A 141 5.71 -7.71 2.83
N PHE A 142 5.68 -8.52 3.90
CA PHE A 142 4.52 -8.57 4.78
C PHE A 142 4.31 -7.22 5.44
N VAL A 143 5.36 -6.70 6.10
CA VAL A 143 5.32 -5.42 6.82
C VAL A 143 4.90 -4.29 5.89
N ALA A 144 5.53 -4.18 4.73
CA ALA A 144 5.19 -3.17 3.74
C ALA A 144 3.76 -3.38 3.23
N GLY A 145 3.43 -4.60 2.83
CA GLY A 145 2.14 -4.95 2.25
C GLY A 145 0.98 -4.66 3.17
N ILE A 146 1.04 -5.10 4.43
CA ILE A 146 -0.10 -4.95 5.36
C ILE A 146 -0.33 -3.48 5.69
N SER A 147 0.75 -2.72 5.84
CA SER A 147 0.70 -1.29 6.15
C SER A 147 0.19 -0.47 4.96
N MET A 148 0.68 -0.77 3.75
CA MET A 148 0.18 -0.17 2.52
C MET A 148 -1.29 -0.51 2.26
N ALA A 149 -1.70 -1.75 2.52
CA ALA A 149 -3.07 -2.20 2.31
C ALA A 149 -4.05 -1.55 3.28
N PHE A 150 -3.70 -1.45 4.57
CA PHE A 150 -4.54 -0.77 5.55
C PHE A 150 -4.67 0.72 5.26
N LEU A 151 -3.56 1.39 4.87
CA LEU A 151 -3.60 2.78 4.44
C LEU A 151 -4.47 2.95 3.19
N THR A 152 -4.29 2.10 2.17
CA THR A 152 -5.05 2.15 0.91
C THR A 152 -6.54 2.00 1.18
N ALA A 153 -6.97 0.98 1.91
CA ALA A 153 -8.37 0.76 2.24
C ALA A 153 -8.97 1.97 3.00
N THR A 154 -8.23 2.48 3.98
CA THR A 154 -8.63 3.66 4.78
C THR A 154 -8.81 4.90 3.90
N VAL A 155 -7.83 5.22 3.06
CA VAL A 155 -7.86 6.39 2.18
C VAL A 155 -8.98 6.26 1.15
N VAL A 156 -9.14 5.08 0.54
CA VAL A 156 -10.22 4.84 -0.43
C VAL A 156 -11.59 5.06 0.23
N ARG A 157 -11.83 4.46 1.40
CA ARG A 157 -13.11 4.53 2.09
C ARG A 157 -13.42 5.91 2.66
N HIS A 158 -12.47 6.54 3.33
CA HIS A 158 -12.73 7.73 4.16
C HIS A 158 -12.35 9.04 3.48
N ILE A 159 -11.61 9.00 2.37
CA ILE A 159 -11.16 10.20 1.66
C ILE A 159 -11.62 10.19 0.20
N ILE A 160 -11.28 9.16 -0.57
CA ILE A 160 -11.54 9.14 -2.02
C ILE A 160 -13.04 9.00 -2.31
N LEU A 161 -13.71 7.98 -1.79
CA LEU A 161 -15.14 7.75 -2.05
C LEU A 161 -16.01 8.96 -1.61
N PRO A 162 -15.85 9.53 -0.40
CA PRO A 162 -16.60 10.73 -0.02
C PRO A 162 -16.30 11.95 -0.92
N ASN A 163 -15.06 12.09 -1.42
CA ASN A 163 -14.71 13.17 -2.34
C ASN A 163 -15.38 12.99 -3.71
N GLU A 164 -15.42 11.76 -4.24
CA GLU A 164 -16.11 11.46 -5.49
C GLU A 164 -17.63 11.72 -5.39
N VAL A 165 -18.25 11.34 -4.26
CA VAL A 165 -19.66 11.65 -3.98
C VAL A 165 -19.89 13.16 -3.89
N ARG A 166 -19.07 13.89 -3.14
CA ARG A 166 -19.18 15.35 -2.99
C ARG A 166 -19.03 16.09 -4.32
N ASN A 167 -18.21 15.57 -5.23
CA ASN A 167 -17.96 16.16 -6.54
C ASN A 167 -18.89 15.62 -7.63
N THR A 168 -19.91 14.82 -7.27
CA THR A 168 -20.90 14.22 -8.20
C THR A 168 -20.24 13.43 -9.33
N ARG A 169 -19.12 12.76 -9.04
CA ARG A 169 -18.37 11.95 -10.01
C ARG A 169 -18.81 10.49 -9.97
N VAL A 170 -18.77 9.83 -11.14
CA VAL A 170 -19.16 8.43 -11.28
C VAL A 170 -18.11 7.51 -10.66
N HIS A 171 -18.43 6.93 -9.51
CA HIS A 171 -17.51 6.13 -8.68
C HIS A 171 -17.86 4.63 -8.65
N SER A 172 -18.86 4.20 -9.45
CA SER A 172 -19.27 2.79 -9.54
C SER A 172 -18.14 1.86 -10.00
N HIS A 173 -17.22 2.36 -10.82
CA HIS A 173 -16.06 1.62 -11.31
C HIS A 173 -15.11 1.19 -10.17
N MET A 174 -15.04 1.93 -9.06
CA MET A 174 -14.21 1.57 -7.90
C MET A 174 -14.71 0.31 -7.17
N PHE A 175 -15.94 -0.13 -7.46
CA PHE A 175 -16.55 -1.36 -6.94
C PHE A 175 -16.45 -2.54 -7.90
N LEU A 176 -15.77 -2.38 -9.05
CA LEU A 176 -15.43 -3.51 -9.90
C LEU A 176 -14.53 -4.49 -9.14
N PHE A 177 -14.69 -5.77 -9.42
CA PHE A 177 -14.04 -6.82 -8.62
C PHE A 177 -12.51 -6.68 -8.54
N HIS A 178 -11.84 -6.33 -9.64
CA HIS A 178 -10.38 -6.13 -9.65
C HIS A 178 -9.96 -4.89 -8.85
N GLU A 179 -10.72 -3.79 -8.92
CA GLU A 179 -10.51 -2.60 -8.08
C GLU A 179 -10.70 -2.93 -6.60
N GLN A 180 -11.72 -3.72 -6.27
CA GLN A 180 -11.96 -4.19 -4.91
C GLN A 180 -10.81 -5.07 -4.40
N ILE A 181 -10.17 -5.85 -5.26
CA ILE A 181 -8.99 -6.63 -4.87
C ILE A 181 -7.84 -5.72 -4.44
N MET A 182 -7.60 -4.64 -5.19
CA MET A 182 -6.58 -3.65 -4.87
C MET A 182 -6.92 -2.84 -3.62
N HIS A 183 -8.18 -2.41 -3.48
CA HIS A 183 -8.59 -1.46 -2.44
C HIS A 183 -8.92 -2.12 -1.09
N ASN A 184 -9.50 -3.33 -1.11
CA ASN A 184 -10.06 -3.95 0.10
C ASN A 184 -9.48 -5.34 0.37
N PHE A 185 -9.43 -6.23 -0.63
CA PHE A 185 -9.04 -7.62 -0.37
C PHE A 185 -7.58 -7.75 0.06
N ALA A 186 -6.66 -6.93 -0.43
CA ALA A 186 -5.28 -6.93 0.07
C ALA A 186 -5.20 -6.74 1.60
N ALA A 187 -6.00 -5.82 2.15
CA ALA A 187 -6.05 -5.58 3.59
C ALA A 187 -6.65 -6.77 4.34
N ILE A 188 -7.71 -7.38 3.81
CA ILE A 188 -8.34 -8.58 4.39
C ILE A 188 -7.37 -9.77 4.35
N PHE A 189 -6.70 -9.98 3.21
CA PHE A 189 -5.79 -11.09 3.00
C PHE A 189 -4.64 -11.08 4.01
N LEU A 190 -4.03 -9.91 4.18
CA LEU A 190 -2.91 -9.74 5.11
C LEU A 190 -3.36 -9.67 6.57
N ALA A 191 -4.58 -9.16 6.86
CA ALA A 191 -5.15 -9.21 8.21
C ALA A 191 -5.42 -10.64 8.67
N VAL A 192 -6.01 -11.47 7.81
CA VAL A 192 -6.25 -12.90 8.12
C VAL A 192 -4.92 -13.64 8.22
N GLU A 193 -3.94 -13.36 7.35
CA GLU A 193 -2.59 -13.91 7.47
C GLU A 193 -1.96 -13.57 8.82
N MET A 194 -2.08 -12.31 9.27
CA MET A 194 -1.58 -11.87 10.58
C MET A 194 -2.22 -12.65 11.74
N ILE A 195 -3.51 -12.97 11.65
CA ILE A 195 -4.23 -13.77 12.65
C ILE A 195 -3.78 -15.23 12.61
N LEU A 196 -3.72 -15.83 11.42
CA LEU A 196 -3.42 -17.26 11.25
C LEU A 196 -1.96 -17.60 11.56
N VAL A 197 -1.01 -16.77 11.12
CA VAL A 197 0.43 -17.00 11.30
C VAL A 197 0.92 -16.41 12.61
N SER A 198 0.30 -15.32 13.07
CA SER A 198 0.72 -14.61 14.29
C SER A 198 2.23 -14.28 14.30
N PRO A 199 2.75 -13.60 13.25
CA PRO A 199 4.17 -13.29 13.18
C PRO A 199 4.60 -12.36 14.33
N ASN A 200 5.88 -12.43 14.69
CA ASN A 200 6.51 -11.50 15.61
C ASN A 200 6.90 -10.24 14.84
N LEU A 201 6.36 -9.11 15.30
CA LEU A 201 6.58 -7.81 14.69
C LEU A 201 7.43 -6.96 15.64
N ALA A 202 8.42 -6.25 15.10
CA ALA A 202 9.25 -5.31 15.83
C ALA A 202 8.84 -3.87 15.50
N SER A 203 8.94 -2.95 16.46
CA SER A 203 8.53 -1.55 16.26
C SER A 203 9.35 -0.84 15.17
N GLU A 204 10.62 -1.24 15.05
CA GLU A 204 11.65 -0.76 14.15
C GLU A 204 11.28 -0.99 12.69
N PHE A 205 10.46 -1.99 12.39
CA PHE A 205 9.99 -2.26 11.03
C PHE A 205 9.09 -1.13 10.47
N ALA A 206 8.68 -0.15 11.28
CA ALA A 206 8.05 1.08 10.81
C ALA A 206 8.93 1.81 9.76
N LEU A 207 10.24 1.63 9.83
CA LEU A 207 11.20 2.14 8.84
C LEU A 207 10.96 1.56 7.44
N PHE A 208 10.48 0.31 7.31
CA PHE A 208 10.09 -0.23 6.01
C PHE A 208 8.86 0.49 5.44
N GLY A 209 7.92 0.90 6.29
CA GLY A 209 6.80 1.73 5.86
C GLY A 209 7.25 3.07 5.28
N LEU A 210 8.18 3.74 5.96
CA LEU A 210 8.80 4.96 5.44
C LEU A 210 9.53 4.72 4.11
N PHE A 211 10.31 3.64 4.04
CA PHE A 211 11.07 3.27 2.85
C PHE A 211 10.17 3.04 1.64
N PHE A 212 9.11 2.24 1.77
CA PHE A 212 8.17 1.97 0.67
C PHE A 212 7.38 3.20 0.24
N GLY A 213 7.03 4.10 1.18
CA GLY A 213 6.42 5.37 0.84
C GLY A 213 7.34 6.25 -0.01
N ILE A 214 8.59 6.41 0.42
CA ILE A 214 9.60 7.17 -0.33
C ILE A 214 9.93 6.52 -1.67
N LEU A 215 9.98 5.19 -1.74
CA LEU A 215 10.19 4.45 -2.97
C LEU A 215 9.08 4.73 -3.98
N TYR A 216 7.81 4.68 -3.54
CA TYR A 216 6.68 5.00 -4.39
C TYR A 216 6.71 6.46 -4.88
N ILE A 217 7.01 7.41 -4.00
CA ILE A 217 7.09 8.82 -4.38
C ILE A 217 8.21 9.03 -5.40
N SER A 218 9.38 8.43 -5.17
CA SER A 218 10.50 8.49 -6.11
C SER A 218 10.10 7.92 -7.48
N PHE A 219 9.38 6.79 -7.50
CA PHE A 219 8.80 6.23 -8.71
C PHE A 219 7.80 7.18 -9.39
N ALA A 220 6.88 7.79 -8.63
CA ALA A 220 5.86 8.67 -9.17
C ALA A 220 6.49 9.92 -9.83
N TYR A 221 7.49 10.53 -9.18
CA TYR A 221 8.27 11.62 -9.76
C TYR A 221 9.02 11.16 -11.01
N PHE A 222 9.75 10.06 -10.93
CA PHE A 222 10.48 9.53 -12.09
C PHE A 222 9.54 9.29 -13.29
N ASN A 223 8.40 8.65 -13.06
CA ASN A 223 7.41 8.37 -14.09
C ASN A 223 6.73 9.63 -14.62
N ALA A 224 6.52 10.66 -13.80
CA ALA A 224 5.95 11.93 -14.27
C ALA A 224 6.92 12.71 -15.18
N TYR A 225 8.21 12.79 -14.83
CA TYR A 225 9.20 13.56 -15.60
C TYR A 225 9.74 12.83 -16.83
N TYR A 226 9.88 11.50 -16.77
CA TYR A 226 10.54 10.72 -17.82
C TYR A 226 9.64 9.71 -18.54
N GLY A 227 8.41 9.51 -18.05
CA GLY A 227 7.49 8.51 -18.60
C GLY A 227 6.17 9.14 -19.05
N SER A 228 5.14 8.93 -18.23
CA SER A 228 3.74 9.20 -18.55
C SER A 228 3.33 10.69 -18.56
N GLY A 229 4.12 11.60 -18.00
CA GLY A 229 3.81 13.04 -18.00
C GLY A 229 2.71 13.47 -17.00
N PHE A 230 2.32 12.60 -16.06
CA PHE A 230 1.28 12.90 -15.08
C PHE A 230 1.58 12.29 -13.70
N PHE A 231 0.90 12.81 -12.68
CA PHE A 231 0.80 12.20 -11.35
C PHE A 231 -0.56 11.57 -11.17
N ALA A 232 -0.60 10.31 -10.69
CA ALA A 232 -1.86 9.63 -10.37
C ALA A 232 -2.61 10.27 -9.19
N TYR A 233 -1.93 11.07 -8.38
CA TYR A 233 -2.52 11.77 -7.25
C TYR A 233 -2.12 13.24 -7.25
N SER A 234 -3.10 14.13 -7.05
CA SER A 234 -2.90 15.58 -7.06
C SER A 234 -1.93 16.07 -5.98
N PHE A 235 -1.89 15.40 -4.82
CA PHE A 235 -0.98 15.76 -3.73
C PHE A 235 0.50 15.51 -4.03
N LEU A 236 0.82 14.74 -5.08
CA LEU A 236 2.21 14.51 -5.53
C LEU A 236 2.68 15.57 -6.54
N HIS A 237 1.80 16.42 -7.04
CA HIS A 237 2.18 17.46 -7.98
C HIS A 237 3.13 18.47 -7.28
N PRO A 238 4.19 18.99 -7.92
CA PRO A 238 5.19 19.85 -7.27
C PRO A 238 4.82 21.34 -7.16
N LYS A 239 3.76 21.80 -7.83
CA LYS A 239 3.34 23.22 -7.77
C LYS A 239 2.79 23.66 -6.40
N PRO A 240 1.95 22.88 -5.69
CA PRO A 240 1.53 23.24 -4.34
C PRO A 240 2.71 23.33 -3.37
N LYS A 241 2.76 24.40 -2.56
CA LYS A 241 3.74 24.60 -1.46
C LYS A 241 3.84 23.42 -0.49
N ILE A 242 2.78 22.62 -0.41
CA ILE A 242 2.60 21.52 0.54
C ILE A 242 3.08 20.19 -0.05
N ALA A 243 3.51 20.14 -1.32
CA ALA A 243 3.97 18.91 -1.98
C ALA A 243 5.05 18.12 -1.18
N PRO A 244 6.09 18.76 -0.60
CA PRO A 244 7.05 18.05 0.25
C PRO A 244 6.42 17.46 1.53
N ILE A 245 5.42 18.13 2.09
CA ILE A 245 4.70 17.67 3.28
C ILE A 245 3.83 16.46 2.94
N PHE A 246 3.18 16.45 1.78
CA PHE A 246 2.39 15.29 1.34
C PHE A 246 3.25 14.08 1.00
N ALA A 247 4.45 14.30 0.43
CA ALA A 247 5.43 13.24 0.21
C ALA A 247 5.82 12.56 1.54
N VAL A 248 6.19 13.35 2.55
CA VAL A 248 6.48 12.79 3.89
C VAL A 248 5.21 12.20 4.52
N GLY A 249 4.06 12.84 4.33
CA GLY A 249 2.78 12.40 4.88
C GLY A 249 2.36 11.01 4.42
N LEU A 250 2.56 10.66 3.15
CA LEU A 250 2.29 9.31 2.65
C LEU A 250 3.21 8.28 3.33
N ALA A 251 4.53 8.52 3.33
CA ALA A 251 5.52 7.63 3.94
C ALA A 251 5.26 7.45 5.44
N SER A 252 5.06 8.56 6.17
CA SER A 252 4.71 8.55 7.59
C SER A 252 3.37 7.88 7.84
N GLY A 253 2.40 8.03 6.95
CA GLY A 253 1.11 7.33 7.03
C GLY A 253 1.30 5.82 7.06
N ILE A 254 2.08 5.26 6.11
CA ILE A 254 2.37 3.82 6.08
C ILE A 254 3.04 3.39 7.39
N ALA A 255 4.02 4.15 7.89
CA ALA A 255 4.70 3.85 9.15
C ALA A 255 3.76 3.90 10.37
N VAL A 256 2.82 4.86 10.42
CA VAL A 256 1.82 4.95 11.51
C VAL A 256 0.84 3.78 11.46
N PHE A 257 0.37 3.39 10.28
CA PHE A 257 -0.46 2.19 10.12
C PHE A 257 0.29 0.93 10.56
N TYR A 258 1.57 0.81 10.20
CA TYR A 258 2.42 -0.26 10.70
C TYR A 258 2.49 -0.28 12.23
N LEU A 259 2.78 0.86 12.87
CA LEU A 259 2.90 0.94 14.33
C LEU A 259 1.59 0.55 15.02
N GLY A 260 0.44 0.92 14.45
CA GLY A 260 -0.85 0.44 14.95
C GLY A 260 -1.00 -1.08 14.86
N LEU A 261 -0.58 -1.69 13.75
CA LEU A 261 -0.59 -3.15 13.57
C LEU A 261 0.40 -3.85 14.53
N TRP A 262 1.58 -3.26 14.73
CA TRP A 262 2.53 -3.72 15.74
C TRP A 262 1.92 -3.69 17.14
N LEU A 263 1.23 -2.61 17.54
CA LEU A 263 0.52 -2.55 18.82
C LEU A 263 -0.54 -3.66 18.95
N VAL A 264 -1.26 -3.97 17.88
CA VAL A 264 -2.21 -5.10 17.89
C VAL A 264 -1.50 -6.44 18.06
N SER A 265 -0.29 -6.60 17.49
CA SER A 265 0.57 -7.76 17.73
C SER A 265 1.08 -7.81 19.18
N GLU A 266 1.38 -6.69 19.82
CA GLU A 266 1.77 -6.66 21.23
C GLU A 266 0.62 -7.05 22.15
N VAL A 267 -0.60 -6.56 21.88
CA VAL A 267 -1.81 -6.97 22.61
C VAL A 267 -2.00 -8.49 22.55
N ARG A 268 -1.62 -9.16 21.45
CA ARG A 268 -1.69 -10.61 21.32
C ARG A 268 -0.92 -11.34 22.41
N GLN A 269 0.24 -10.81 22.83
CA GLN A 269 1.07 -11.40 23.88
C GLN A 269 0.33 -11.50 25.22
N THR A 270 -0.63 -10.59 25.46
CA THR A 270 -1.46 -10.59 26.69
C THR A 270 -2.81 -11.24 26.48
N ASN A 271 -3.45 -11.04 25.32
CA ASN A 271 -4.77 -11.57 25.01
C ASN A 271 -4.96 -11.76 23.49
N ILE A 272 -4.84 -13.01 23.05
CA ILE A 272 -5.01 -13.40 21.64
C ILE A 272 -6.40 -13.07 21.09
N TRP A 273 -7.45 -13.20 21.90
CA TRP A 273 -8.83 -12.91 21.48
C TRP A 273 -9.04 -11.41 21.26
N LEU A 274 -8.53 -10.59 22.17
CA LEU A 274 -8.60 -9.13 22.04
C LEU A 274 -7.84 -8.65 20.81
N SER A 275 -6.65 -9.19 20.55
CA SER A 275 -5.88 -8.89 19.34
C SER A 275 -6.65 -9.27 18.07
N GLY A 276 -7.18 -10.50 18.00
CA GLY A 276 -7.96 -10.97 16.85
C GLY A 276 -9.23 -10.15 16.60
N ILE A 277 -9.99 -9.83 17.66
CA ILE A 277 -11.18 -8.96 17.56
C ILE A 277 -10.79 -7.56 17.07
N THR A 278 -9.72 -6.99 17.62
CA THR A 278 -9.23 -5.66 17.22
C THR A 278 -8.86 -5.65 15.74
N MET A 279 -8.14 -6.67 15.26
CA MET A 279 -7.82 -6.82 13.83
C MET A 279 -9.09 -6.89 12.98
N ILE A 280 -10.05 -7.74 13.34
CA ILE A 280 -11.30 -7.90 12.59
C ILE A 280 -12.08 -6.58 12.53
N VAL A 281 -12.26 -5.92 13.68
CA VAL A 281 -12.97 -4.64 13.76
C VAL A 281 -12.27 -3.58 12.92
N TRP A 282 -10.95 -3.45 13.04
CA TRP A 282 -10.19 -2.47 12.25
C TRP A 282 -10.36 -2.73 10.74
N THR A 283 -10.20 -3.98 10.29
CA THR A 283 -10.40 -4.33 8.88
C THR A 283 -11.82 -4.01 8.41
N VAL A 284 -12.86 -4.33 9.19
CA VAL A 284 -14.25 -4.00 8.87
C VAL A 284 -14.50 -2.49 8.79
N LEU A 285 -13.79 -1.68 9.58
CA LEU A 285 -13.92 -0.22 9.59
C LEU A 285 -13.22 0.49 8.42
N ILE A 286 -12.35 -0.20 7.68
CA ILE A 286 -11.60 0.39 6.57
C ILE A 286 -12.04 -0.13 5.20
N VAL A 287 -12.62 -1.33 5.10
CA VAL A 287 -13.09 -1.86 3.81
C VAL A 287 -14.49 -1.36 3.43
N GLN A 288 -14.77 -1.22 2.14
CA GLN A 288 -16.10 -0.85 1.64
C GLN A 288 -16.43 -1.53 0.31
N PHE A 289 -17.46 -2.39 0.32
CA PHE A 289 -17.87 -3.20 -0.84
C PHE A 289 -19.09 -2.69 -1.60
N LYS A 290 -19.76 -1.65 -1.11
CA LYS A 290 -20.97 -1.09 -1.74
C LYS A 290 -20.82 0.42 -1.95
N PRO A 291 -21.34 0.95 -3.08
CA PRO A 291 -21.40 2.39 -3.30
C PRO A 291 -22.30 3.03 -2.25
N VAL A 292 -21.98 4.28 -1.91
CA VAL A 292 -22.90 5.13 -1.16
C VAL A 292 -23.95 5.59 -2.17
N MET A 293 -25.21 5.21 -1.98
CA MET A 293 -26.31 5.72 -2.79
C MET A 293 -26.39 7.23 -2.55
N THR A 294 -26.15 8.04 -3.57
CA THR A 294 -26.68 9.41 -3.59
C THR A 294 -28.18 9.28 -3.82
N GLU A 295 -29.00 9.65 -2.83
CA GLU A 295 -30.38 10.04 -3.11
C GLU A 295 -30.28 11.17 -4.13
N ILE A 296 -30.63 10.87 -5.38
CA ILE A 296 -30.96 11.90 -6.35
C ILE A 296 -32.34 12.33 -5.90
N ASP A 297 -32.42 13.47 -5.21
CA ASP A 297 -33.70 14.16 -5.04
C ASP A 297 -34.17 14.53 -6.46
N ASP A 298 -35.08 13.73 -7.00
CA ASP A 298 -35.87 14.07 -8.19
C ASP A 298 -36.91 15.12 -7.75
N ASP A 299 -36.49 16.39 -7.62
CA ASP A 299 -37.36 17.57 -7.54
C ASP A 299 -37.22 18.45 -8.79
#